data_AF-A0A241VYL7-F1
#
_entry.id   AF-A0A241VYL7-F1
#
_cell.length_a   1.000
_cell.length_b   1.000
_cell.length_c   1.000
_cell.angle_alpha   90.00
_cell.angle_beta   90.00
_cell.angle_gamma   90.00
#
_symmetry.space_group_name_H-M   'P 1'
#
loop_
_entity.id
_entity.type
_entity.pdbx_description
1 polymer ?
#
loop_
_entity_poly.entity_id
_entity_poly.type
_entity_poly.pdbx_seq_one_letter_code
_entity_poly.pdbx_strand_id
1 'polypeptide(L)'
;NQASKLFKVSRNTIYARIKKGEITKNSDGTVSAQDMMRLFGNKTDKKTVEQAITEQLNNTNNIEQSIQHKLEQSQNSNEQLLQQQIEQLKLQVEQLEKQLEYVKANEAWLKQQLDQKLIEHKNHEKKGLLGRLFG
;
A
#
# COMPACT_ATOMS: atom_id res chain seq x y z
N ASN A 1 -0.25 -35.44 -13.95
CA ASN A 1 -1.11 -36.55 -13.45
C ASN A 1 -2.53 -36.52 -13.96
N GLN A 2 -3.17 -35.36 -13.97
CA GLN A 2 -4.56 -35.19 -14.34
C GLN A 2 -4.86 -35.61 -15.80
N ALA A 3 -4.02 -35.21 -16.76
CA ALA A 3 -4.19 -35.56 -18.17
C ALA A 3 -4.23 -37.08 -18.43
N SER A 4 -3.36 -37.85 -17.74
CA SER A 4 -3.34 -39.31 -17.84
C SER A 4 -4.64 -39.95 -17.34
N LYS A 5 -5.21 -39.41 -16.25
CA LYS A 5 -6.48 -39.89 -15.68
C LYS A 5 -7.68 -39.51 -16.56
N LEU A 6 -7.76 -38.25 -16.96
CA LEU A 6 -8.86 -37.72 -17.78
C LEU A 6 -8.94 -38.44 -19.13
N PHE A 7 -7.81 -38.57 -19.83
CA PHE A 7 -7.79 -39.17 -21.17
C PHE A 7 -7.64 -40.70 -21.17
N LYS A 8 -7.64 -41.34 -20.00
CA LYS A 8 -7.45 -42.80 -19.82
C LYS A 8 -6.21 -43.32 -20.59
N VAL A 9 -5.10 -42.58 -20.54
CA VAL A 9 -3.83 -42.92 -21.22
C VAL A 9 -2.67 -42.91 -20.24
N SER A 10 -1.69 -43.79 -20.43
CA SER A 10 -0.52 -43.86 -19.55
C SER A 10 0.36 -42.61 -19.68
N ARG A 11 1.06 -42.23 -18.60
CA ARG A 11 2.03 -41.11 -18.63
C ARG A 11 3.15 -41.34 -19.65
N ASN A 12 3.63 -42.58 -19.76
CA ASN A 12 4.67 -42.94 -20.73
C ASN A 12 4.22 -42.68 -22.16
N THR A 13 2.96 -42.96 -22.47
CA THR A 13 2.36 -42.64 -23.77
C THR A 13 2.34 -41.14 -24.02
N ILE A 14 1.98 -40.33 -23.02
CA ILE A 14 1.99 -38.86 -23.13
C ILE A 14 3.42 -38.36 -23.34
N TYR A 15 4.39 -38.85 -22.56
CA TYR A 15 5.80 -38.46 -22.71
C TYR A 15 6.38 -38.84 -24.07
N ALA A 16 6.00 -39.99 -24.63
CA ALA A 16 6.42 -40.39 -25.96
C ALA A 16 5.93 -39.37 -27.02
N ARG A 17 4.72 -38.83 -26.86
CA ARG A 17 4.16 -37.81 -27.77
C ARG A 17 4.80 -36.43 -27.58
N ILE A 18 5.13 -36.05 -26.34
CA ILE A 18 5.92 -34.85 -26.05
C ILE A 18 7.30 -34.95 -26.72
N LYS A 19 8.00 -36.08 -26.58
CA LYS A 19 9.33 -36.30 -27.19
C LYS A 19 9.29 -36.24 -28.72
N LYS A 20 8.18 -36.64 -29.32
CA LYS A 20 7.94 -36.55 -30.78
C LYS A 20 7.54 -35.15 -31.25
N GLY A 21 7.34 -34.18 -30.36
CA GLY A 21 6.86 -32.84 -30.69
C GLY A 21 5.37 -32.78 -31.04
N GLU A 22 4.60 -33.82 -30.73
CA GLU A 22 3.16 -33.87 -31.02
C GLU A 22 2.30 -33.23 -29.92
N ILE A 23 2.86 -33.05 -28.72
CA ILE A 23 2.22 -32.39 -27.57
C ILE A 23 3.17 -31.35 -27.00
N THR A 24 2.69 -30.13 -26.82
CA THR A 24 3.46 -29.08 -26.16
C THR A 24 3.36 -29.22 -24.64
N LYS A 25 4.52 -29.19 -23.97
CA LYS A 25 4.63 -29.12 -22.52
C LYS A 25 4.82 -27.67 -22.11
N ASN A 26 3.96 -27.17 -21.23
CA ASN A 26 4.04 -25.83 -20.68
C ASN A 26 5.17 -25.72 -19.63
N SER A 27 5.57 -24.49 -19.30
CA SER A 27 6.63 -24.20 -18.30
C SER A 27 6.30 -24.71 -16.90
N ASP A 28 5.02 -24.78 -16.55
CA ASP A 28 4.50 -25.34 -15.29
C ASP A 28 4.45 -26.89 -15.28
N GLY A 29 4.86 -27.53 -16.37
CA GLY A 29 4.84 -28.98 -16.52
C GLY A 29 3.50 -29.58 -16.94
N THR A 30 2.50 -28.76 -17.26
CA THR A 30 1.23 -29.20 -17.82
C THR A 30 1.32 -29.44 -19.32
N VAL A 31 0.28 -30.04 -19.90
CA VAL A 31 0.15 -30.30 -21.34
C VAL A 31 -1.12 -29.64 -21.86
N SER A 32 -1.10 -29.19 -23.12
CA SER A 32 -2.26 -28.57 -23.75
C SER A 32 -3.45 -29.54 -23.79
N ALA A 33 -4.61 -29.09 -23.29
CA ALA A 33 -5.86 -29.85 -23.38
C ALA A 33 -6.30 -30.08 -24.83
N GLN A 34 -6.00 -29.12 -25.73
CA GLN A 34 -6.29 -29.23 -27.16
C GLN A 34 -5.46 -30.35 -27.81
N ASP A 35 -4.16 -30.44 -27.50
CA ASP A 35 -3.30 -31.51 -28.01
C ASP A 35 -3.73 -32.87 -27.47
N MET A 36 -4.10 -32.93 -26.19
CA MET A 36 -4.63 -34.15 -25.57
C MET A 36 -5.94 -34.59 -26.22
N MET A 37 -6.86 -33.66 -26.50
CA MET A 37 -8.12 -33.94 -27.18
C MET A 37 -7.91 -34.38 -28.63
N ARG A 38 -6.99 -33.74 -29.35
CA ARG A 38 -6.64 -34.10 -30.73
C ARG A 38 -6.07 -35.51 -30.84
N LEU A 39 -5.19 -35.91 -29.91
CA LEU A 39 -4.46 -37.17 -29.98
C LEU A 39 -5.14 -38.33 -29.26
N PHE A 40 -5.93 -38.04 -28.22
CA PHE A 40 -6.52 -39.02 -27.32
C PHE A 40 -8.01 -38.78 -27.03
N GLY A 41 -8.66 -37.84 -27.72
CA GLY A 41 -10.08 -37.54 -27.51
C GLY A 41 -11.01 -38.73 -27.80
N ASN A 42 -10.57 -39.69 -28.61
CA ASN A 42 -11.30 -40.95 -28.84
C ASN A 42 -11.19 -41.96 -27.68
N LYS A 43 -10.33 -41.71 -26.69
CA LYS A 43 -10.12 -42.58 -25.52
C LYS A 43 -10.88 -42.11 -24.28
N THR A 44 -11.58 -40.98 -24.37
CA THR A 44 -12.29 -40.37 -23.24
C THR A 44 -13.65 -39.85 -23.65
N ASP A 45 -14.56 -39.82 -22.68
CA ASP A 45 -15.89 -39.28 -22.86
C ASP A 45 -15.82 -37.75 -22.85
N LYS A 46 -16.35 -37.12 -23.91
CA LYS A 46 -16.32 -35.65 -24.09
C LYS A 46 -16.93 -34.91 -22.88
N LYS A 47 -18.02 -35.44 -22.34
CA LYS A 47 -18.69 -34.90 -21.14
C LYS A 47 -17.79 -34.86 -19.90
N THR A 48 -16.96 -35.88 -19.70
CA THR A 48 -16.06 -35.97 -18.54
C THR A 48 -14.94 -34.93 -18.63
N VAL A 49 -14.45 -34.67 -19.85
CA VAL A 49 -13.46 -33.61 -20.10
C VAL A 49 -14.07 -32.22 -19.91
N GLU A 50 -15.29 -31.99 -20.42
CA GLU A 50 -16.03 -30.73 -20.24
C GLU A 50 -16.34 -30.41 -18.77
N GLN A 51 -16.72 -31.42 -17.99
CA GLN A 51 -16.96 -31.28 -16.55
C GLN A 51 -15.68 -30.89 -15.82
N ALA A 52 -14.56 -31.57 -16.09
CA ALA A 52 -13.28 -31.24 -15.47
C ALA A 52 -12.79 -29.82 -15.81
N ILE A 53 -13.03 -29.35 -17.04
CA ILE A 53 -12.71 -27.97 -17.45
C ILE A 53 -13.61 -26.97 -16.70
N THR A 54 -14.91 -27.25 -16.61
CA THR A 54 -15.87 -26.39 -15.89
C THR A 54 -15.52 -26.28 -14.40
N GLU A 55 -15.17 -27.40 -13.77
CA GLU A 55 -14.73 -27.43 -12.37
C GLU A 55 -13.45 -26.61 -12.16
N GLN A 56 -12.46 -26.72 -13.07
CA GLN A 56 -11.26 -25.91 -13.01
C GLN A 56 -11.56 -24.41 -13.18
N LEU A 57 -12.41 -24.04 -14.13
CA LEU A 57 -12.81 -22.64 -14.34
C LEU A 57 -13.52 -22.07 -13.11
N ASN A 58 -14.44 -22.82 -12.51
CA ASN A 58 -15.12 -22.41 -11.28
C ASN A 58 -14.14 -22.24 -10.11
N ASN A 59 -13.16 -23.14 -9.97
CA ASN A 59 -12.13 -23.01 -8.94
C ASN A 59 -11.27 -21.75 -9.15
N THR A 60 -10.88 -21.46 -10.40
CA THR A 60 -10.14 -20.24 -10.73
C THR A 60 -10.94 -18.99 -10.37
N ASN A 61 -12.22 -18.93 -10.74
CA ASN A 61 -13.11 -17.80 -10.43
C ASN A 61 -13.24 -17.58 -8.91
N ASN A 62 -13.38 -18.66 -8.13
CA ASN A 62 -13.42 -18.58 -6.67
C ASN A 62 -12.09 -18.04 -6.08
N ILE A 63 -10.96 -18.48 -6.63
CA ILE A 63 -9.64 -17.99 -6.22
C ILE A 63 -9.51 -16.49 -6.54
N GLU A 64 -9.89 -16.06 -7.74
CA GLU A 64 -9.86 -14.65 -8.15
C GLU A 64 -10.72 -13.77 -7.24
N GLN A 65 -11.95 -14.20 -6.92
CA GLN A 65 -12.82 -13.48 -5.98
C GLN A 65 -12.20 -13.39 -4.57
N SER A 66 -11.56 -14.46 -4.10
CA SER A 66 -10.90 -14.46 -2.78
C SER A 66 -9.69 -13.52 -2.74
N ILE A 67 -8.91 -13.45 -3.83
CA ILE A 67 -7.78 -12.53 -3.97
C ILE A 67 -8.27 -11.09 -4.00
N GLN A 68 -9.32 -10.82 -4.77
CA GLN A 68 -9.92 -9.49 -4.90
C GLN A 68 -10.42 -8.98 -3.54
N HIS A 69 -11.18 -9.79 -2.80
CA HIS A 69 -11.66 -9.44 -1.48
C HIS A 69 -10.50 -9.18 -0.49
N LYS A 70 -9.45 -10.01 -0.53
CA LYS A 70 -8.28 -9.84 0.35
C LYS A 70 -7.50 -8.56 0.02
N LEU A 71 -7.42 -8.20 -1.26
CA LEU A 71 -6.79 -6.96 -1.71
C LEU A 71 -7.57 -5.74 -1.23
N GLU A 72 -8.90 -5.73 -1.42
CA GLU A 72 -9.77 -4.65 -0.96
C GLU A 72 -9.69 -4.46 0.56
N GLN A 73 -9.72 -5.57 1.32
CA GLN A 73 -9.56 -5.51 2.77
C GLN A 73 -8.20 -4.90 3.17
N SER A 74 -7.11 -5.33 2.52
CA SER A 74 -5.77 -4.79 2.81
C SER A 74 -5.67 -3.31 2.44
N GLN A 75 -6.29 -2.88 1.35
CA GLN A 75 -6.31 -1.47 0.93
C GLN A 75 -7.05 -0.61 1.95
N ASN A 76 -8.24 -1.06 2.38
CA ASN A 76 -9.04 -0.35 3.39
C ASN A 76 -8.28 -0.22 4.72
N SER A 77 -7.62 -1.29 5.19
CA SER A 77 -6.83 -1.23 6.42
C SER A 77 -5.65 -0.27 6.32
N ASN A 78 -4.95 -0.25 5.17
CA ASN A 78 -3.86 0.68 4.94
C ASN A 78 -4.35 2.13 4.88
N GLU A 79 -5.49 2.38 4.23
CA GLU A 79 -6.08 3.71 4.16
C GLU A 79 -6.45 4.23 5.56
N GLN A 80 -7.08 3.39 6.39
CA GLN A 80 -7.40 3.74 7.77
C GLN A 80 -6.15 4.08 8.59
N LEU A 81 -5.07 3.30 8.44
CA LEU A 81 -3.81 3.57 9.13
C LEU A 81 -3.19 4.90 8.69
N LEU A 82 -3.20 5.19 7.38
CA LEU A 82 -2.70 6.44 6.83
C LEU A 82 -3.53 7.63 7.33
N GLN A 83 -4.86 7.50 7.38
CA GLN A 83 -5.74 8.53 7.92
C GLN A 83 -5.43 8.83 9.40
N GLN A 84 -5.24 7.79 10.22
CA GLN A 84 -4.85 7.94 11.62
C GLN A 84 -3.49 8.65 11.76
N GLN A 85 -2.51 8.31 10.92
CA GLN A 85 -1.20 8.95 10.97
C GLN A 85 -1.26 10.42 10.54
N ILE A 86 -2.07 10.75 9.53
CA ILE A 86 -2.33 12.13 9.12
C ILE A 86 -2.96 12.92 10.26
N GLU A 87 -3.93 12.36 10.97
CA GLU A 87 -4.58 13.02 12.10
C GLU A 87 -3.61 13.28 13.26
N GLN A 88 -2.77 12.30 13.60
CA GLN A 88 -1.72 12.48 14.60
C GLN A 88 -0.73 13.59 14.22
N LEU A 89 -0.30 13.63 12.95
CA LEU A 89 0.60 14.69 12.46
C LEU A 89 -0.07 16.07 12.51
N LYS A 90 -1.35 16.17 12.16
CA LYS A 90 -2.11 17.43 12.27
C LYS A 90 -2.14 17.94 13.70
N LEU A 91 -2.42 17.07 14.68
CA LEU A 91 -2.42 17.44 16.10
C LEU A 91 -1.04 17.89 16.58
N GLN A 92 0.03 17.22 16.14
CA GLN A 92 1.40 17.64 16.46
C GLN A 92 1.73 19.02 15.88
N VAL A 93 1.34 19.28 14.63
CA VAL A 93 1.53 20.59 14.00
C VAL A 93 0.78 21.67 14.78
N GLU A 94 -0.49 21.45 15.12
CA GLU A 94 -1.29 22.41 15.89
C GLU A 94 -0.66 22.70 17.27
N GLN A 95 -0.13 21.68 17.94
CA GLN A 95 0.56 21.84 19.22
C GLN A 95 1.83 22.68 19.07
N LEU A 96 2.63 22.43 18.03
CA LEU A 96 3.85 23.18 17.75
C LEU A 96 3.55 24.64 17.40
N GLU A 97 2.49 24.89 16.62
CA GLU A 97 2.02 26.24 16.30
C GLU A 97 1.64 27.02 17.57
N LYS A 98 0.91 26.40 18.50
CA LYS A 98 0.57 27.01 19.80
C LYS A 98 1.81 27.32 20.63
N GLN A 99 2.79 26.42 20.67
CA GLN A 99 4.06 26.67 21.37
C GLN A 99 4.84 27.82 20.74
N LEU A 100 4.89 27.87 19.41
CA LEU A 100 5.55 28.96 18.69
C LEU A 100 4.88 30.30 18.97
N GLU A 101 3.55 30.35 18.97
CA GLU A 101 2.80 31.56 19.29
C GLU A 101 3.06 32.04 20.72
N TYR A 102 3.09 31.11 21.69
CA TYR A 102 3.45 31.41 23.07
C TYR A 102 4.87 31.99 23.19
N VAL A 103 5.86 31.40 22.52
CA VAL A 103 7.24 31.89 22.52
C VAL A 103 7.34 33.27 21.89
N LYS A 104 6.66 33.52 20.77
CA LYS A 104 6.62 34.85 20.12
C LYS A 104 6.01 35.91 21.03
N ALA A 105 4.89 35.60 21.69
CA ALA A 105 4.25 36.51 22.63
C ALA A 105 5.17 36.84 23.82
N ASN A 106 5.86 35.83 24.36
CA ASN A 106 6.81 36.02 25.44
C ASN A 106 8.02 36.87 25.00
N GLU A 107 8.57 36.64 23.80
CA GLU A 107 9.66 37.44 23.24
C GLU A 107 9.22 38.91 23.08
N ALA A 108 8.02 39.16 22.56
CA ALA A 108 7.48 40.51 22.39
C ALA A 108 7.32 41.23 23.75
N TRP A 109 6.80 40.51 24.76
CA TRP A 109 6.66 41.05 26.11
C TRP A 109 8.00 41.40 26.74
N LEU A 110 9.01 40.53 26.61
CA LEU A 110 10.37 40.78 27.11
C LEU A 110 11.01 41.99 26.43
N LYS A 111 10.87 42.12 25.10
CA LYS A 111 11.34 43.31 24.36
C LYS A 111 10.68 44.58 24.86
N GLN A 112 9.36 44.57 25.05
CA GLN A 112 8.62 45.73 25.56
C GLN A 112 9.06 46.11 26.99
N GLN A 113 9.36 45.14 27.86
CA GLN A 113 9.90 45.44 29.19
C GLN A 113 11.29 46.08 29.11
N LEU A 114 12.15 45.58 28.23
CA LEU A 114 13.50 46.13 28.05
C LEU A 114 13.44 47.57 27.53
N ASP A 115 12.59 47.84 26.54
CA ASP A 115 12.41 49.19 25.99
C ASP A 115 11.88 50.16 27.04
N GLN A 116 10.92 49.75 27.88
CA GLN A 116 10.43 50.56 28.99
C GLN A 116 11.55 50.91 29.97
N LYS A 117 12.34 49.92 30.40
CA LYS A 117 13.51 50.17 31.26
C LYS A 117 14.51 51.10 30.60
N LEU A 118 14.79 50.95 29.31
CA LEU A 118 15.72 51.84 28.59
C LEU A 118 15.21 53.29 28.54
N ILE A 119 13.91 53.50 28.34
CA ILE A 119 13.28 54.82 28.34
C ILE A 119 13.31 55.46 29.74
N GLU A 120 12.98 54.71 30.79
CA GLU A 120 13.14 55.15 32.18
C GLU A 120 14.59 55.51 32.46
N HIS A 121 15.53 54.73 31.93
CA HIS A 121 16.94 55.01 32.08
C HIS A 121 17.37 56.30 31.34
N LYS A 122 16.88 56.54 30.13
CA LYS A 122 17.20 57.77 29.38
C LYS A 122 16.60 59.04 30.00
N ASN A 123 15.47 58.92 30.71
CA ASN A 123 14.76 60.06 31.28
C ASN A 123 15.37 60.58 32.60
N HIS A 124 15.96 59.71 33.43
CA HIS A 124 16.61 60.17 34.67
C HIS A 124 17.94 60.89 34.40
N GLU A 125 18.73 60.44 33.40
CA GLU A 125 19.99 61.11 33.02
C GLU A 125 19.74 62.52 32.48
N LYS A 126 18.71 62.72 31.66
CA LYS A 126 18.37 64.02 31.07
C LYS A 126 17.89 65.05 32.11
N LYS A 127 17.19 64.62 33.15
CA LYS A 127 16.71 65.50 34.23
C LYS A 127 17.80 65.86 35.24
N GLY A 128 18.83 65.03 35.40
CA GLY A 128 19.92 65.26 36.37
C GLY A 128 21.01 66.23 35.91
N LEU A 129 21.30 66.28 34.61
CA LEU A 129 22.40 67.10 34.06
C LEU A 129 21.95 68.48 33.54
N LEU A 130 20.76 68.56 32.94
CA LEU A 130 20.25 69.84 32.41
C LEU A 130 19.52 70.68 33.46
N GLY A 131 18.91 70.04 34.47
CA GLY A 131 18.22 70.73 35.55
C GLY A 131 19.13 71.50 36.52
N ARG A 132 20.44 71.19 36.54
CA ARG A 132 21.45 71.87 37.36
C ARG A 132 22.18 73.01 36.64
N LEU A 133 22.09 73.08 35.31
CA LEU A 133 22.79 74.10 34.51
C LEU A 133 21.89 75.29 34.13
N PHE A 134 20.57 75.17 34.31
CA PHE A 134 19.59 76.21 33.96
C PHE A 134 18.59 76.52 35.09
N GLY A 135 18.93 76.19 36.34
CA GLY A 135 18.15 76.52 37.55
C GLY A 135 18.83 77.59 38.38
#